data_AF-A0A5T1TXT6-F1
#
_entry.id   AF-A0A5T1TXT6-F1
#
_cell.length_a   1.000
_cell.length_b   1.000
_cell.length_c   1.000
_cell.angle_alpha   90.00
_cell.angle_beta   90.00
_cell.angle_gamma   90.00
#
_symmetry.space_group_name_H-M   'P 1'
#
loop_
_entity.id
_entity.type
_entity.pdbx_description
1 polymer ?
#
loop_
_entity_poly.entity_id
_entity_poly.type
_entity_poly.pdbx_seq_one_letter_code
_entity_poly.pdbx_strand_id
1 'polypeptide(L)'
;MEKLREIVLFYTTHLYLVDYMLILLVFFLFTCVLLLCVFLRHRPIAALFIIAFDIIICFLVYIYGYKLIDNEVRTRKIAITDQKMIQSSNDLIVDFNITNNSKNNFKECKITAKIF
;
A
#
# COMPACT_ATOMS: atom_id res chain seq x y z
N MET A 1 -13.89 5.98 13.65
CA MET A 1 -14.30 6.67 12.41
C MET A 1 -13.28 7.73 11.99
N GLU A 2 -12.83 8.60 12.88
CA GLU A 2 -11.83 9.66 12.58
C GLU A 2 -10.51 9.12 12.02
N LYS A 3 -9.94 8.05 12.62
CA LYS A 3 -8.73 7.40 12.10
C LYS A 3 -8.85 6.90 10.65
N LEU A 4 -10.02 6.39 10.26
CA LEU A 4 -10.25 5.86 8.91
C LEU A 4 -10.31 7.00 7.90
N ARG A 5 -10.99 8.10 8.26
CA ARG A 5 -11.03 9.32 7.45
C ARG A 5 -9.65 9.90 7.26
N GLU A 6 -8.85 10.07 8.33
CA GLU A 6 -7.48 10.59 8.23
C GLU A 6 -6.57 9.71 7.39
N ILE A 7 -6.68 8.39 7.53
CA ILE A 7 -5.95 7.44 6.70
C ILE A 7 -6.32 7.63 5.23
N VAL A 8 -7.61 7.62 4.91
CA VAL A 8 -8.08 7.79 3.53
C VAL A 8 -7.65 9.14 2.97
N LEU A 9 -7.80 10.23 3.75
CA LEU A 9 -7.44 11.58 3.32
C LEU A 9 -5.94 11.69 3.03
N PHE A 10 -5.09 11.17 3.93
CA PHE A 10 -3.65 11.14 3.73
C PHE A 10 -3.25 10.34 2.48
N TYR A 11 -3.89 9.19 2.24
CA TYR A 11 -3.60 8.42 1.04
C TYR A 11 -4.12 9.13 -0.22
N THR A 12 -5.33 9.70 -0.21
CA THR A 12 -5.91 10.36 -1.40
C THR A 12 -5.20 11.66 -1.78
N THR A 13 -4.62 12.39 -0.83
CA THR A 13 -3.90 13.65 -1.11
C THR A 13 -2.43 13.46 -1.45
N HIS A 14 -1.83 12.30 -1.12
CA HIS A 14 -0.40 12.05 -1.30
C HIS A 14 -0.07 10.84 -2.19
N LEU A 15 -1.02 10.34 -2.98
CA LEU A 15 -0.72 9.38 -4.04
C LEU A 15 0.25 10.00 -5.05
N TYR A 16 1.34 9.31 -5.30
CA TYR A 16 2.26 9.64 -6.37
C TYR A 16 1.67 9.15 -7.70
N LEU A 17 2.13 9.73 -8.81
CA LEU A 17 1.75 9.28 -10.17
C LEU A 17 1.90 7.77 -10.35
N VAL A 18 2.91 7.16 -9.74
CA VAL A 18 3.18 5.72 -9.83
C VAL A 18 2.07 4.89 -9.18
N ASP A 19 1.45 5.36 -8.10
CA ASP A 19 0.32 4.63 -7.49
C ASP A 19 -0.91 4.68 -8.40
N TYR A 20 -1.18 5.81 -9.06
CA TYR A 20 -2.25 5.92 -10.05
C TYR A 20 -2.02 4.98 -11.23
N MET A 21 -0.77 4.85 -11.70
CA MET A 21 -0.41 3.91 -12.76
C MET A 21 -0.66 2.45 -12.33
N LEU A 22 -0.34 2.09 -11.08
CA LEU A 22 -0.61 0.75 -10.56
C LEU A 22 -2.12 0.46 -10.48
N ILE A 23 -2.91 1.41 -9.96
CA ILE A 23 -4.37 1.27 -9.90
C ILE A 23 -4.95 1.11 -11.31
N LEU A 24 -4.50 1.94 -12.26
CA LEU A 24 -4.92 1.86 -13.65
C LEU A 24 -4.54 0.52 -14.29
N LEU A 25 -3.34 0.02 -14.01
CA LEU A 25 -2.87 -1.28 -14.50
C LEU A 25 -3.75 -2.43 -13.98
N VAL A 26 -4.06 -2.44 -12.68
CA VAL A 26 -4.92 -3.47 -12.07
C VAL A 26 -6.32 -3.42 -12.66
N PHE A 27 -6.89 -2.22 -12.78
CA PHE A 27 -8.21 -2.03 -13.39
C PHE A 27 -8.25 -2.47 -14.86
N PHE A 28 -7.20 -2.14 -15.62
CA PHE A 28 -7.07 -2.54 -17.02
C PHE A 28 -7.00 -4.07 -17.16
N LEU A 29 -6.16 -4.73 -16.35
CA LEU A 29 -6.04 -6.19 -16.34
C LEU A 29 -7.38 -6.88 -16.05
N PHE A 30 -8.07 -6.44 -15.00
CA PHE A 30 -9.39 -6.94 -14.63
C PHE A 30 -10.39 -6.80 -15.80
N THR A 31 -10.44 -5.61 -16.41
CA THR A 31 -11.36 -5.34 -17.52
C THR A 31 -11.06 -6.22 -18.74
N CYS A 32 -9.78 -6.41 -19.07
CA CYS A 32 -9.37 -7.30 -20.16
C CYS A 32 -9.82 -8.75 -19.92
N VAL A 33 -9.64 -9.27 -18.71
CA VAL A 33 -10.05 -10.64 -18.38
C VAL A 33 -11.57 -10.79 -18.40
N LEU A 34 -12.31 -9.80 -17.89
CA LEU A 34 -13.77 -9.79 -18.00
C LEU A 34 -14.26 -9.82 -19.45
N LEU A 35 -13.64 -9.02 -20.33
CA LEU A 35 -13.96 -9.05 -21.77
C LEU A 35 -13.66 -10.41 -22.40
N LEU A 36 -12.56 -11.07 -22.00
CA LEU A 36 -12.27 -12.44 -22.44
C LEU A 36 -13.35 -13.43 -21.99
N CYS A 37 -13.86 -13.29 -20.76
CA CYS A 37 -14.93 -14.13 -20.25
C CYS A 37 -16.26 -14.01 -21.02
N VAL A 38 -16.52 -12.85 -21.67
CA VAL A 38 -17.69 -12.68 -22.55
C VAL A 38 -17.66 -13.67 -23.72
N PHE A 39 -16.48 -13.94 -24.29
CA PHE A 39 -16.31 -14.92 -25.36
C PHE A 39 -16.52 -16.37 -24.88
N LEU A 40 -16.39 -16.64 -23.58
CA LEU A 40 -16.61 -17.95 -22.97
C LEU A 40 -18.07 -18.21 -22.58
N ARG A 41 -19.03 -17.45 -23.13
CA ARG A 41 -20.48 -17.55 -22.83
C ARG A 41 -21.04 -18.98 -22.88
N HIS A 42 -20.50 -19.84 -23.75
CA HIS A 42 -20.94 -21.24 -23.88
C HIS A 42 -20.48 -22.16 -22.74
N ARG A 43 -19.55 -21.71 -21.89
CA ARG A 43 -19.03 -22.46 -20.74
C ARG A 43 -19.07 -21.60 -19.46
N PRO A 44 -20.26 -21.37 -18.88
CA PRO A 44 -20.43 -20.44 -17.78
C PRO A 44 -19.65 -20.82 -16.52
N ILE A 45 -19.50 -22.12 -16.24
CA ILE A 45 -18.73 -22.62 -15.10
C ILE A 45 -17.25 -22.23 -15.22
N ALA A 46 -16.67 -22.42 -16.40
CA ALA A 46 -15.27 -22.05 -16.66
C ALA A 46 -15.06 -20.54 -16.56
N ALA A 47 -15.98 -19.75 -17.11
CA ALA A 47 -15.94 -18.29 -16.99
C ALA A 47 -16.00 -17.83 -15.52
N LEU A 48 -16.84 -18.47 -14.69
CA LEU A 48 -16.93 -18.13 -13.27
C LEU A 48 -15.63 -18.41 -12.51
N PHE A 49 -14.97 -19.54 -12.79
CA PHE A 49 -13.64 -19.82 -12.22
C PHE A 49 -12.61 -18.78 -12.65
N ILE A 50 -12.59 -18.38 -13.93
CA ILE A 50 -11.64 -17.37 -14.42
C ILE A 50 -11.86 -16.03 -13.73
N ILE A 51 -13.12 -15.59 -13.56
CA ILE A 51 -13.44 -14.35 -12.85
C ILE A 51 -12.99 -14.42 -11.38
N ALA A 52 -13.21 -15.55 -10.70
CA ALA A 52 -12.76 -15.72 -9.32
C ALA A 52 -11.23 -15.64 -9.20
N PHE A 53 -10.50 -16.28 -10.11
CA PHE A 53 -9.04 -16.20 -10.16
C PHE A 53 -8.54 -14.79 -10.50
N ASP A 54 -9.22 -14.10 -11.41
CA ASP A 54 -8.87 -12.74 -11.81
C ASP A 54 -8.92 -11.76 -10.62
N ILE A 55 -9.96 -11.85 -9.79
CA ILE A 55 -10.08 -11.05 -8.56
C ILE A 55 -8.88 -11.30 -7.63
N ILE A 56 -8.51 -12.56 -7.43
CA ILE A 56 -7.38 -12.93 -6.56
C ILE A 56 -6.07 -12.40 -7.15
N ILE A 57 -5.84 -12.59 -8.45
CA ILE A 57 -4.63 -12.15 -9.14
C ILE A 57 -4.50 -10.63 -9.10
N CYS A 58 -5.58 -9.90 -9.39
CA CYS A 58 -5.61 -8.43 -9.31
C CYS A 58 -5.24 -7.94 -7.91
N PHE A 59 -5.75 -8.60 -6.86
CA PHE A 59 -5.41 -8.26 -5.48
C PHE A 59 -3.93 -8.51 -5.18
N LEU A 60 -3.37 -9.63 -5.63
CA LEU A 60 -1.95 -9.93 -5.49
C LEU A 60 -1.08 -8.92 -6.26
N VAL A 61 -1.43 -8.59 -7.50
CA VAL A 61 -0.72 -7.59 -8.32
C VAL A 61 -0.70 -6.24 -7.61
N TYR A 62 -1.82 -5.82 -7.03
CA TYR A 62 -1.88 -4.59 -6.25
C TYR A 62 -0.95 -4.62 -5.03
N ILE A 63 -1.00 -5.69 -4.22
CA ILE A 63 -0.17 -5.81 -3.00
C ILE A 63 1.32 -5.82 -3.36
N TYR A 64 1.72 -6.66 -4.31
CA TYR A 64 3.13 -6.79 -4.69
C TYR A 64 3.62 -5.57 -5.44
N GLY A 65 2.81 -5.01 -6.34
CA GLY A 65 3.11 -3.76 -7.03
C GLY A 65 3.30 -2.61 -6.05
N TYR A 66 2.43 -2.47 -5.06
CA TYR A 66 2.57 -1.44 -4.03
C TYR A 66 3.84 -1.64 -3.19
N LYS A 67 4.16 -2.88 -2.79
CA LYS A 67 5.40 -3.21 -2.07
C LYS A 67 6.64 -2.87 -2.90
N LEU A 68 6.61 -3.13 -4.21
CA LEU A 68 7.69 -2.80 -5.13
C LEU A 68 7.88 -1.29 -5.23
N ILE A 69 6.79 -0.52 -5.37
CA ILE A 69 6.84 0.95 -5.38
C ILE A 69 7.39 1.48 -4.05
N ASP A 70 6.97 0.92 -2.91
CA ASP A 70 7.46 1.37 -1.60
C ASP A 70 8.98 1.13 -1.46
N ASN A 71 9.48 0.00 -1.95
CA ASN A 71 10.90 -0.32 -1.89
C ASN A 71 11.76 0.49 -2.87
N GLU A 72 11.32 0.62 -4.12
CA GLU A 72 12.13 1.24 -5.20
C GLU A 72 11.98 2.76 -5.25
N VAL A 73 10.78 3.27 -5.01
CA VAL A 73 10.46 4.70 -5.14
C VAL A 73 10.47 5.41 -3.79
N ARG A 74 10.17 4.71 -2.69
CA ARG A 74 10.03 5.28 -1.33
C ARG A 74 10.98 4.68 -0.31
N THR A 75 12.20 4.38 -0.75
CA THR A 75 13.23 3.77 0.06
C THR A 75 13.57 4.62 1.28
N ARG A 76 13.39 4.07 2.47
CA ARG A 76 13.63 4.75 3.75
C ARG A 76 14.38 3.82 4.69
N LYS A 77 15.27 4.38 5.51
CA LYS A 77 15.88 3.70 6.65
C LYS A 77 15.36 4.31 7.93
N ILE A 78 14.94 3.46 8.86
CA ILE A 78 14.45 3.85 10.18
C ILE A 78 15.34 3.14 11.19
N ALA A 79 15.90 3.90 12.12
CA ALA A 79 16.68 3.39 13.24
C ALA A 79 16.14 3.98 14.53
N ILE A 80 15.92 3.13 15.54
CA ILE A 80 15.61 3.60 16.89
C ILE A 80 16.94 3.86 17.57
N THR A 81 17.14 5.09 18.04
CA THR A 81 18.41 5.52 18.65
C THR A 81 18.39 5.37 20.16
N ASP A 82 17.28 5.71 20.81
CA ASP A 82 17.12 5.53 22.26
C ASP A 82 15.66 5.24 22.63
N GLN A 83 15.48 4.54 23.75
CA GLN A 83 14.18 4.29 24.36
C GLN A 83 14.30 4.50 25.86
N LYS A 84 13.61 5.51 26.38
CA LYS A 84 13.65 5.86 27.80
C LYS A 84 12.25 5.87 28.40
N MET A 85 12.08 5.10 29.47
CA MET A 85 10.88 5.12 30.28
C MET A 85 11.08 6.04 31.48
N ILE A 86 10.25 7.07 31.63
CA ILE A 86 10.30 7.98 32.77
C ILE A 86 9.54 7.33 33.93
N GLN A 87 10.29 6.79 34.90
CA GLN A 87 9.71 6.09 36.06
C GLN A 87 8.77 6.97 36.91
N SER A 88 8.94 8.30 36.87
CA SER A 88 8.12 9.23 37.66
C SER A 88 6.75 9.54 37.05
N SER A 89 6.61 9.45 35.72
CA SER A 89 5.38 9.82 35.01
C SER A 89 4.79 8.69 34.17
N ASN A 90 5.48 7.54 34.12
CA ASN A 90 5.13 6.39 33.29
C ASN A 90 5.09 6.71 31.78
N ASP A 91 5.79 7.77 31.36
CA ASP A 91 5.92 8.17 29.97
C ASP A 91 7.01 7.38 29.25
N LEU A 92 6.80 7.08 27.97
CA LEU A 92 7.79 6.45 27.09
C LEU A 92 8.28 7.46 26.06
N ILE A 93 9.56 7.78 26.10
CA ILE A 93 10.25 8.58 25.08
C ILE A 93 10.98 7.62 24.14
N VAL A 94 10.74 7.78 22.84
CA VAL A 94 11.39 7.01 21.78
C VAL A 94 12.08 7.98 20.83
N ASP A 95 13.40 7.95 20.83
CA ASP A 95 14.21 8.70 19.88
C ASP A 95 14.47 7.83 18.66
N PHE A 96 14.17 8.35 17.48
CA PHE A 96 14.34 7.63 16.22
C PHE A 96 14.90 8.54 15.14
N ASN A 97 15.74 7.96 14.29
CA ASN A 97 16.27 8.60 13.09
C ASN A 97 15.59 8.01 11.85
N ILE A 98 15.11 8.91 10.98
CA ILE A 98 14.58 8.57 9.66
C ILE A 98 15.53 9.13 8.61
N THR A 99 16.08 8.27 7.79
CA THR A 99 16.92 8.66 6.65
C THR A 99 16.18 8.37 5.36
N ASN A 100 15.96 9.40 4.55
CA ASN A 100 15.42 9.24 3.21
C ASN A 100 16.54 8.77 2.27
N ASN A 101 16.37 7.57 1.71
CA ASN A 101 17.27 6.99 0.72
C ASN A 101 16.68 7.00 -0.69
N SER A 102 15.46 7.52 -0.85
CA SER A 102 14.82 7.61 -2.14
C SER A 102 15.38 8.77 -2.96
N LYS A 103 15.15 8.73 -4.28
CA LYS A 103 15.57 9.79 -5.21
C LYS A 103 14.82 11.11 -5.00
N ASN A 104 13.68 11.09 -4.31
CA ASN A 104 12.80 12.24 -4.12
C ASN A 104 12.70 12.60 -2.64
N ASN A 105 12.65 13.89 -2.32
CA ASN A 105 12.43 14.32 -0.93
C ASN A 105 10.99 14.00 -0.50
N PHE A 106 10.83 13.32 0.63
CA PHE A 106 9.52 13.15 1.26
C PHE A 106 9.00 14.51 1.71
N LYS A 107 7.77 14.85 1.30
CA LYS A 107 7.08 16.07 1.77
C LYS A 107 6.38 15.85 3.10
N GLU A 108 5.88 14.64 3.32
CA GLU A 108 5.12 14.26 4.51
C GLU A 108 5.50 12.86 4.97
N CYS A 109 5.55 12.67 6.29
CA CYS A 109 5.92 11.41 6.92
C CYS A 109 4.90 11.05 8.01
N LYS A 110 4.37 9.83 7.95
CA LYS A 110 3.53 9.27 9.02
C LYS A 110 4.36 8.31 9.87
N ILE A 111 4.51 8.64 11.15
CA ILE A 111 5.21 7.79 12.12
C ILE A 111 4.16 6.97 12.88
N THR A 112 4.36 5.65 12.97
CA THR A 112 3.49 4.75 13.74
C THR A 112 4.36 3.98 14.72
N ALA A 113 4.22 4.30 16.01
CA ALA A 113 4.80 3.52 17.09
C ALA A 113 3.80 2.45 17.57
N LYS A 114 4.26 1.21 17.73
CA LYS A 114 3.49 0.14 18.37
C LYS A 114 4.25 -0.28 19.63
N ILE A 115 3.61 -0.13 20.77
CA ILE A 115 4.10 -0.57 22.07
C ILE A 115 3.45 -1.94 22.31
N PHE A 116 4.26 -2.95 22.61
CA PHE A 116 3.82 -4.31 22.91
C PHE A 116 4.01 -4.61 24.39
#